data_AF-A0A7K0YAS3-F1
#
_entry.id   AF-A0A7K0YAS3-F1
#
_cell.length_a   1.000
_cell.length_b   1.000
_cell.length_c   1.000
_cell.angle_alpha   90.00
_cell.angle_beta   90.00
_cell.angle_gamma   90.00
#
_symmetry.space_group_name_H-M   'P 1'
#
loop_
_entity.id
_entity.type
_entity.pdbx_description
1 polymer ?
#
loop_
_entity_poly.entity_id
_entity_poly.type
_entity_poly.pdbx_seq_one_letter_code
_entity_poly.pdbx_strand_id
1 'polypeptide(L)'
;GVGLFSGALAAKFGNDLRITSVESFRQATDDATLNLADLAKAKAVCAPVERFLNERVGNLDKGGKAVSPRNSTIILDPPRAGAGAKVVGQILEIQPKHIVYVACDPIALARDLKPLIEGGYELKTLRAFDLFPHTHHVEAVASLVRK
;
A
#
# COMPACT_ATOMS: atom_id res chain seq x y z
N GLY A 1 7.19 -1.83 -6.65
CA GLY A 1 7.76 -1.60 -7.99
C GLY A 1 8.64 -0.38 -8.00
N VAL A 2 8.77 0.29 -9.15
CA VAL A 2 9.74 1.39 -9.40
C VAL A 2 9.37 2.77 -8.83
N GLY A 3 8.45 2.83 -7.85
CA GLY A 3 8.11 4.06 -7.14
C GLY A 3 7.04 4.96 -7.78
N LEU A 4 6.25 4.47 -8.75
CA LEU A 4 5.23 5.27 -9.46
C LEU A 4 4.27 6.03 -8.53
N PHE A 5 3.54 5.33 -7.65
CA PHE A 5 2.60 5.98 -6.72
C PHE A 5 3.32 6.86 -5.71
N SER A 6 4.51 6.46 -5.25
CA SER A 6 5.34 7.24 -4.33
C SER A 6 5.71 8.60 -4.94
N GLY A 7 6.17 8.61 -6.19
CA GLY A 7 6.50 9.84 -6.91
C GLY A 7 5.27 10.70 -7.19
N ALA A 8 4.16 10.09 -7.63
CA ALA A 8 2.91 10.81 -7.90
C ALA A 8 2.34 11.49 -6.64
N LEU A 9 2.38 10.81 -5.49
CA LEU A 9 1.97 11.39 -4.21
C LEU A 9 2.88 12.54 -3.80
N ALA A 10 4.20 12.37 -3.93
CA ALA A 10 5.16 13.41 -3.58
C ALA A 10 4.98 14.66 -4.45
N ALA A 11 4.73 14.49 -5.76
CA ALA A 11 4.45 15.59 -6.66
C ALA A 11 3.16 16.36 -6.28
N LYS A 12 2.13 15.65 -5.80
CA LYS A 12 0.84 16.25 -5.44
C LYS A 12 0.83 16.94 -4.07
N PHE A 13 1.48 16.34 -3.08
CA PHE A 13 1.41 16.78 -1.69
C PHE A 13 2.73 17.40 -1.18
N GLY A 14 3.73 17.52 -2.04
CA GLY A 14 5.02 18.10 -1.73
C GLY A 14 5.84 17.29 -0.74
N ASN A 15 6.84 17.97 -0.15
CA ASN A 15 7.82 17.38 0.75
C ASN A 15 7.33 17.23 2.19
N ASP A 16 6.03 17.39 2.47
CA ASP A 16 5.48 17.22 3.82
C ASP A 16 5.19 15.76 4.15
N LEU A 17 5.10 14.90 3.12
CA LEU A 17 4.88 13.48 3.30
C LEU A 17 6.21 12.73 3.48
N ARG A 18 6.26 11.87 4.51
CA ARG A 18 7.28 10.84 4.60
C ARG A 18 6.79 9.58 3.90
N ILE A 19 7.45 9.21 2.81
CA ILE A 19 7.03 8.09 1.95
C ILE A 19 8.02 6.94 2.10
N THR A 20 7.51 5.71 2.15
CA THR A 20 8.34 4.51 2.11
C THR A 20 7.75 3.56 1.07
N SER A 21 8.49 3.36 -0.02
CA SER A 21 8.18 2.38 -1.05
C SER A 21 8.82 1.05 -0.67
N VAL A 22 8.08 -0.04 -0.75
CA VAL A 22 8.57 -1.40 -0.42
C VAL A 22 8.41 -2.28 -1.64
N GLU A 23 9.48 -2.97 -2.00
CA GLU A 23 9.54 -3.87 -3.17
C GLU A 23 10.53 -5.00 -2.85
N SER A 24 10.23 -6.22 -3.28
CA SER A 24 11.10 -7.38 -3.04
C SER A 24 12.12 -7.58 -4.15
N PHE A 25 11.80 -7.14 -5.37
CA PHE A 25 12.70 -7.24 -6.51
C PHE A 25 13.76 -6.14 -6.50
N ARG A 26 15.03 -6.59 -6.44
CA ARG A 26 16.17 -5.69 -6.22
C ARG A 26 16.27 -4.60 -7.29
N GLN A 27 16.23 -4.98 -8.57
CA GLN A 27 16.36 -4.03 -9.67
C GLN A 27 15.26 -2.96 -9.63
N ALA A 28 13.99 -3.36 -9.42
CA ALA A 28 12.90 -2.41 -9.29
C ALA A 28 13.05 -1.47 -8.08
N THR A 29 13.71 -1.93 -7.00
CA THR A 29 14.01 -1.09 -5.85
C THR A 29 15.14 -0.09 -6.13
N ASP A 30 16.17 -0.52 -6.87
CA ASP A 30 17.25 0.36 -7.31
C ASP A 30 16.69 1.45 -8.24
N ASP A 31 15.82 1.08 -9.18
CA ASP A 31 15.09 2.04 -10.04
C ASP A 31 14.19 2.98 -9.22
N ALA A 32 13.48 2.47 -8.21
CA ALA A 32 12.68 3.29 -7.31
C ALA A 32 13.55 4.28 -6.50
N THR A 33 14.77 3.89 -6.15
CA THR A 33 15.71 4.78 -5.44
C THR A 33 16.12 5.93 -6.34
N LEU A 34 16.40 5.67 -7.62
CA LEU A 34 16.72 6.71 -8.59
C LEU A 34 15.53 7.62 -8.86
N ASN A 35 14.33 7.05 -9.09
CA ASN A 35 13.11 7.82 -9.37
C ASN A 35 12.66 8.71 -8.20
N LEU A 36 13.08 8.40 -6.98
CA LEU A 36 12.72 9.13 -5.76
C LEU A 36 13.89 9.96 -5.20
N ALA A 37 15.01 10.06 -5.92
CA ALA A 37 16.25 10.68 -5.41
C ALA A 37 16.08 12.16 -5.01
N ASP A 38 15.26 12.90 -5.74
CA ASP A 38 15.00 14.32 -5.48
C ASP A 38 14.04 14.57 -4.30
N LEU A 39 13.48 13.49 -3.73
CA LEU A 39 12.48 13.56 -2.67
C LEU A 39 13.13 13.24 -1.32
N ALA A 40 13.56 14.28 -0.60
CA ALA A 40 14.31 14.16 0.66
C ALA A 40 13.61 13.31 1.75
N LYS A 41 12.27 13.19 1.71
CA LYS A 41 11.48 12.42 2.67
C LYS A 41 10.90 11.11 2.10
N ALA A 42 11.30 10.71 0.89
CA ALA A 42 10.95 9.42 0.31
C ALA A 42 12.14 8.45 0.41
N LYS A 43 11.84 7.16 0.54
CA LYS A 43 12.85 6.10 0.45
C LYS A 43 12.26 4.83 -0.15
N ALA A 44 13.10 4.06 -0.82
CA ALA A 44 12.80 2.71 -1.27
C ALA A 44 13.45 1.67 -0.33
N VAL A 45 12.76 0.56 -0.08
CA VAL A 45 13.21 -0.53 0.78
C VAL A 45 13.09 -1.85 0.03
N CYS A 46 14.21 -2.53 -0.14
CA CYS A 46 14.28 -3.85 -0.80
C CYS A 46 13.97 -4.94 0.23
N ALA A 47 12.72 -5.38 0.31
CA ALA A 47 12.31 -6.45 1.22
C ALA A 47 11.01 -7.13 0.77
N PRO A 48 10.79 -8.41 1.10
CA PRO A 48 9.46 -8.99 1.07
C PRO A 48 8.48 -8.16 1.91
N VAL A 49 7.31 -7.87 1.36
CA VAL A 49 6.31 -6.99 2.00
C VAL A 49 5.90 -7.54 3.35
N GLU A 50 5.70 -8.85 3.46
CA GLU A 50 5.33 -9.53 4.71
C GLU A 50 6.39 -9.33 5.79
N ARG A 51 7.67 -9.39 5.41
CA ARG A 51 8.77 -9.17 6.35
C ARG A 51 8.77 -7.73 6.83
N PHE A 52 8.66 -6.77 5.92
CA PHE A 52 8.64 -5.35 6.26
C PHE A 52 7.47 -5.01 7.19
N LEU A 53 6.26 -5.51 6.90
CA LEU A 53 5.09 -5.29 7.74
C LEU A 53 5.24 -5.97 9.11
N ASN A 54 5.80 -7.18 9.18
CA ASN A 54 6.05 -7.87 10.44
C ASN A 54 6.96 -7.06 11.37
N GLU A 55 8.02 -6.47 10.80
CA GLU A 55 8.93 -5.59 11.53
C GLU A 55 8.19 -4.32 12.01
N ARG A 56 7.20 -3.83 11.26
CA ARG A 56 6.37 -2.69 11.70
C ARG A 56 5.44 -3.06 12.84
N VAL A 57 4.78 -4.21 12.76
CA VAL A 57 3.94 -4.75 13.83
C VAL A 57 4.75 -4.88 15.12
N GLY A 58 5.88 -5.58 15.09
CA GLY A 58 6.72 -5.79 16.29
C GLY A 58 7.36 -4.53 16.87
N ASN A 59 7.32 -3.41 16.14
CA ASN A 59 7.76 -2.10 16.64
C ASN A 59 6.63 -1.27 17.27
N LEU A 60 5.36 -1.63 17.07
CA LEU A 60 4.21 -0.96 17.71
C LEU A 60 4.28 -1.08 19.24
N ASP A 61 4.71 -2.23 19.74
CA ASP A 61 4.74 -2.55 21.17
C ASP A 61 5.89 -1.85 21.92
N LYS A 62 6.87 -1.30 21.18
CA LYS A 62 8.11 -0.77 21.77
C LYS A 62 8.07 0.72 22.11
N GLY A 63 6.91 1.37 22.03
CA GLY A 63 6.69 2.74 22.52
C GLY A 63 7.59 3.83 21.91
N GLY A 64 8.24 3.57 20.78
CA GLY A 64 9.22 4.49 20.19
C GLY A 64 8.58 5.77 19.66
N LYS A 65 9.35 6.89 19.70
CA LYS A 65 9.00 8.23 19.17
C LYS A 65 8.76 8.31 17.65
N ALA A 66 8.59 7.17 16.96
CA ALA A 66 8.31 7.15 15.54
C ALA A 66 6.86 7.60 15.28
N VAL A 67 6.64 8.32 14.18
CA VAL A 67 5.29 8.68 13.69
C VAL A 67 4.40 7.43 13.76
N SER A 68 3.31 7.51 14.52
CA SER A 68 2.39 6.40 14.76
C SER A 68 1.96 5.78 13.43
N PRO A 69 2.27 4.49 13.17
CA PRO A 69 1.81 3.79 11.97
C PRO A 69 0.29 3.84 11.80
N ARG A 70 -0.45 4.03 12.90
CA ARG A 70 -1.91 4.14 12.92
C ARG A 70 -2.43 5.39 12.22
N ASN A 71 -1.65 6.47 12.14
CA ASN A 71 -2.04 7.69 11.42
C ASN A 71 -1.48 7.72 9.99
N SER A 72 -1.10 6.57 9.42
CA SER A 72 -0.57 6.46 8.06
C SER A 72 -1.64 6.10 7.04
N THR A 73 -1.27 6.23 5.76
CA THR A 73 -2.01 5.67 4.63
C THR A 73 -1.17 4.57 4.01
N ILE A 74 -1.76 3.40 3.79
CA ILE A 74 -1.13 2.30 3.05
C ILE A 74 -1.73 2.24 1.65
N ILE A 75 -0.87 2.22 0.63
CA ILE A 75 -1.27 2.00 -0.76
C ILE A 75 -0.74 0.63 -1.19
N LEU A 76 -1.62 -0.19 -1.73
CA LEU A 76 -1.32 -1.54 -2.20
C LEU A 76 -1.63 -1.63 -3.69
N ASP A 77 -0.72 -2.23 -4.44
CA ASP A 77 -0.89 -2.62 -5.84
C ASP A 77 -0.28 -4.02 -6.00
N PRO A 78 -0.98 -5.06 -5.51
CA PRO A 78 -0.47 -6.42 -5.50
C PRO A 78 -0.63 -7.10 -6.88
N PRO A 79 0.02 -8.25 -7.11
CA PRO A 79 -0.22 -9.04 -8.32
C PRO A 79 -1.69 -9.52 -8.39
N ARG A 80 -2.07 -10.13 -9.52
CA ARG A 80 -3.42 -10.71 -9.74
C ARG A 80 -3.92 -11.63 -8.62
N ALA A 81 -3.01 -12.27 -7.89
CA ALA A 81 -3.36 -13.11 -6.75
C ALA A 81 -3.90 -12.33 -5.55
N GLY A 82 -3.78 -11.00 -5.50
CA GLY A 82 -4.08 -10.15 -4.35
C GLY A 82 -2.89 -10.02 -3.37
N ALA A 83 -3.09 -9.22 -2.32
CA ALA A 83 -2.13 -9.04 -1.22
C ALA A 83 -2.03 -10.29 -0.34
N GLY A 84 -3.11 -11.07 -0.24
CA GLY A 84 -3.14 -12.33 0.49
C GLY A 84 -3.35 -12.16 2.00
N ALA A 85 -3.82 -13.24 2.64
CA ALA A 85 -4.32 -13.22 4.02
C ALA A 85 -3.28 -12.74 5.04
N LYS A 86 -2.00 -13.09 4.86
CA LYS A 86 -0.92 -12.69 5.78
C LYS A 86 -0.69 -11.17 5.76
N VAL A 87 -0.58 -10.57 4.58
CA VAL A 87 -0.39 -9.11 4.43
C VAL A 87 -1.60 -8.37 4.97
N VAL A 88 -2.81 -8.84 4.64
CA VAL A 88 -4.06 -8.24 5.13
C VAL A 88 -4.15 -8.30 6.66
N GLY A 89 -3.79 -9.43 7.27
CA GLY A 89 -3.73 -9.57 8.73
C GLY A 89 -2.75 -8.59 9.37
N GLN A 90 -1.55 -8.43 8.82
CA GLN A 90 -0.56 -7.47 9.32
C GLN A 90 -1.04 -6.02 9.20
N ILE A 91 -1.77 -5.68 8.13
CA ILE A 91 -2.37 -4.35 7.98
C ILE A 91 -3.45 -4.11 9.05
N LEU A 92 -4.27 -5.12 9.36
CA LEU A 92 -5.25 -5.05 10.44
C LEU A 92 -4.63 -4.89 11.83
N GLU A 93 -3.42 -5.41 12.04
CA GLU A 93 -2.65 -5.20 13.28
C GLU A 93 -2.06 -3.78 13.35
N ILE A 94 -1.51 -3.28 12.23
CA ILE A 94 -0.96 -1.92 12.13
C ILE A 94 -2.04 -0.85 12.31
N GLN A 95 -3.26 -1.12 11.83
CA GLN A 95 -4.41 -0.22 11.91
C GLN A 95 -4.14 1.17 11.31
N PRO A 96 -3.63 1.29 10.06
CA PRO A 96 -3.51 2.59 9.40
C PRO A 96 -4.85 3.30 9.30
N LYS A 97 -4.82 4.64 9.19
CA LYS A 97 -6.03 5.45 9.09
C LYS A 97 -6.74 5.23 7.75
N HIS A 98 -5.96 5.07 6.69
CA HIS A 98 -6.47 4.86 5.33
C HIS A 98 -5.76 3.70 4.63
N ILE A 99 -6.52 2.98 3.81
CA ILE A 99 -6.00 1.97 2.88
C ILE A 99 -6.50 2.34 1.49
N VAL A 100 -5.60 2.42 0.51
CA VAL A 100 -5.93 2.49 -0.91
C VAL A 100 -5.47 1.18 -1.55
N TYR A 101 -6.39 0.46 -2.15
CA TYR A 101 -6.13 -0.83 -2.77
C TYR A 101 -6.38 -0.71 -4.27
N VAL A 102 -5.33 -0.89 -5.06
CA VAL A 102 -5.35 -0.98 -6.53
C VAL A 102 -5.33 -2.45 -6.90
N ALA A 103 -6.19 -2.89 -7.81
CA ALA A 103 -6.31 -4.30 -8.19
C ALA A 103 -6.78 -4.48 -9.63
N CYS A 104 -6.04 -5.29 -10.38
CA CYS A 104 -6.39 -5.73 -11.73
C CYS A 104 -7.30 -6.97 -11.78
N ASP A 105 -7.60 -7.57 -10.62
CA ASP A 105 -8.49 -8.72 -10.47
C ASP A 105 -9.58 -8.41 -9.42
N PRO A 106 -10.86 -8.34 -9.82
CA PRO A 106 -11.95 -7.99 -8.91
C PRO A 106 -12.26 -9.09 -7.88
N ILE A 107 -11.95 -10.35 -8.17
CA ILE A 107 -12.18 -11.49 -7.27
C ILE A 107 -11.17 -11.43 -6.12
N ALA A 108 -9.89 -11.23 -6.45
CA ALA A 108 -8.84 -11.06 -5.45
C ALA A 108 -9.09 -9.81 -4.58
N LEU A 109 -9.51 -8.70 -5.21
CA LEU A 109 -9.91 -7.49 -4.49
C LEU A 109 -11.02 -7.79 -3.47
N ALA A 110 -12.14 -8.38 -3.91
CA ALA A 110 -13.27 -8.67 -3.03
C ALA A 110 -12.89 -9.58 -1.85
N ARG A 111 -12.06 -10.60 -2.11
CA ARG A 111 -11.57 -11.53 -1.10
C ARG A 111 -10.72 -10.83 -0.04
N ASP A 112 -9.84 -9.91 -0.46
CA ASP A 112 -8.95 -9.20 0.45
C ASP A 112 -9.67 -8.03 1.17
N LEU A 113 -10.69 -7.42 0.57
CA LEU A 113 -11.50 -6.38 1.20
C LEU A 113 -12.40 -6.90 2.33
N LYS A 114 -12.93 -8.13 2.22
CA LYS A 114 -13.81 -8.73 3.23
C LYS A 114 -13.23 -8.67 4.67
N PRO A 115 -12.04 -9.24 4.95
CA PRO A 115 -11.44 -9.16 6.28
C PRO A 115 -11.08 -7.73 6.71
N LEU A 116 -10.74 -6.83 5.78
CA LEU A 116 -10.50 -5.42 6.11
C LEU A 116 -11.77 -4.76 6.65
N ILE A 117 -12.91 -4.99 5.98
CA ILE A 117 -14.21 -4.45 6.39
C ILE A 117 -14.63 -5.04 7.74
N GLU A 118 -14.51 -6.35 7.91
CA GLU A 118 -14.78 -7.05 9.19
C GLU A 118 -13.86 -6.54 10.31
N GLY A 119 -12.61 -6.17 9.98
CA GLY A 119 -11.61 -5.61 10.91
C GLY A 119 -11.77 -4.11 11.23
N GLY A 120 -12.94 -3.52 10.94
CA GLY A 120 -13.30 -2.16 11.34
C GLY A 120 -12.96 -1.07 10.31
N TYR A 121 -12.74 -1.43 9.05
CA TYR A 121 -12.66 -0.45 7.98
C TYR A 121 -14.01 -0.27 7.28
N GLU A 122 -14.24 0.93 6.77
CA GLU A 122 -15.37 1.26 5.92
C GLU A 122 -14.88 1.49 4.49
N LEU A 123 -15.47 0.80 3.51
CA LEU A 123 -15.24 1.06 2.10
C LEU A 123 -15.92 2.39 1.73
N LYS A 124 -15.14 3.46 1.58
CA LYS A 124 -15.65 4.80 1.26
C LYS A 124 -15.93 4.98 -0.22
N THR A 125 -15.03 4.50 -1.08
CA THR A 125 -15.18 4.61 -2.53
C THR A 125 -14.62 3.36 -3.21
N LEU A 126 -15.28 2.94 -4.29
CA LEU A 126 -14.76 1.95 -5.22
C LEU A 126 -14.97 2.48 -6.63
N ARG A 127 -13.90 2.52 -7.43
CA ARG A 127 -13.95 2.97 -8.83
C ARG A 127 -13.24 1.98 -9.72
N ALA A 128 -13.93 1.53 -10.76
CA ALA A 128 -13.37 0.71 -11.83
C ALA A 128 -12.84 1.61 -12.98
N PHE A 129 -11.83 1.12 -13.67
CA PHE A 129 -11.17 1.75 -14.80
C PHE A 129 -10.94 0.71 -15.91
N ASP A 130 -11.28 1.08 -17.14
CA ASP A 130 -10.96 0.29 -18.33
C ASP A 130 -9.58 0.70 -18.87
N LEU A 131 -8.54 0.09 -18.30
CA LEU A 131 -7.15 0.28 -18.76
C LEU A 131 -6.81 -0.60 -19.97
N PHE A 132 -7.63 -1.62 -20.23
CA PHE A 132 -7.39 -2.60 -21.27
C PHE A 132 -8.67 -2.79 -22.11
N PRO A 133 -9.05 -1.79 -22.93
CA PRO A 133 -10.26 -1.85 -23.74
C PRO A 133 -10.28 -3.09 -24.62
N HIS A 134 -11.49 -3.63 -24.83
CA HIS A 134 -11.72 -4.86 -25.59
C HIS A 134 -11.14 -6.14 -24.94
N THR A 135 -10.84 -6.10 -23.64
CA THR A 135 -10.46 -7.29 -22.86
C THR A 135 -11.43 -7.50 -21.68
N HIS A 136 -11.27 -8.64 -20.98
CA HIS A 136 -12.00 -8.90 -19.74
C HIS A 136 -11.33 -8.27 -18.50
N HIS A 137 -10.17 -7.61 -18.68
CA HIS A 137 -9.43 -7.01 -17.57
C HIS A 137 -10.07 -5.70 -17.13
N VAL A 138 -10.22 -5.54 -15.82
CA VAL A 138 -10.73 -4.31 -15.20
C VAL A 138 -9.81 -3.97 -14.04
N GLU A 139 -9.33 -2.73 -14.03
CA GLU A 139 -8.58 -2.19 -12.90
C GLU A 139 -9.56 -1.54 -11.92
N ALA A 140 -9.38 -1.73 -10.62
CA ALA A 140 -10.23 -1.13 -9.62
C ALA A 140 -9.40 -0.49 -8.50
N VAL A 141 -9.88 0.65 -8.01
CA VAL A 141 -9.31 1.35 -6.86
C VAL A 141 -10.36 1.44 -5.76
N ALA A 142 -10.06 0.81 -4.63
CA ALA A 142 -10.85 0.88 -3.41
C ALA A 142 -10.17 1.81 -2.39
N SER A 143 -10.93 2.70 -1.76
CA SER A 143 -10.49 3.49 -0.62
C SER A 143 -11.24 3.06 0.63
N LEU A 144 -10.48 2.68 1.66
CA LEU A 144 -11.00 2.30 2.95
C LEU A 144 -10.51 3.26 4.03
N VAL A 145 -11.38 3.57 4.97
CA VAL A 145 -11.08 4.43 6.12
C VAL A 145 -11.40 3.66 7.39
N ARG A 146 -10.51 3.74 8.39
CA ARG A 146 -10.76 3.11 9.68
C ARG A 146 -11.90 3.83 10.42
N LYS A 147 -12.86 3.07 10.95
CA LYS A 147 -13.96 3.58 11.78
C LYS A 147 -13.47 4.08 13.14
#